data_AF-A0A7S9GZZ3-F1
#
_entry.id   AF-A0A7S9GZZ3-F1
#
_cell.length_a   1.000
_cell.length_b   1.000
_cell.length_c   1.000
_cell.angle_alpha   90.00
_cell.angle_beta   90.00
_cell.angle_gamma   90.00
#
_symmetry.space_group_name_H-M   'P 1'
#
loop_
_entity.id
_entity.type
_entity.pdbx_description
1 polymer ?
#
loop_
_entity_poly.entity_id
_entity_poly.type
_entity_poly.pdbx_seq_one_letter_code
_entity_poly.pdbx_strand_id
1 'polypeptide(L)' 'MASRVARLDNVSVKVLVEDVMRRHLDYVGVVREFSTMPPFSLENYELHRDADESDEDYAFRRSLFQ' A
#
# COMPACT_ATOMS: atom_id res chain seq x y z
N MET A 1 28.67 -13.47 2.43
CA MET A 1 27.81 -12.76 1.46
C MET A 1 27.79 -11.24 1.67
N ALA A 2 27.56 -10.73 2.89
CA ALA A 2 27.52 -9.29 3.17
C ALA A 2 28.78 -8.51 2.73
N SER A 3 29.99 -9.04 2.97
CA SER A 3 31.26 -8.44 2.49
C SER A 3 31.34 -8.28 0.97
N ARG A 4 30.68 -9.15 0.19
CA ARG A 4 30.67 -9.06 -1.27
C ARG A 4 29.76 -7.93 -1.74
N VAL A 5 28.58 -7.83 -1.14
CA VAL A 5 27.60 -6.78 -1.44
C VAL A 5 28.15 -5.41 -1.04
N ALA A 6 28.72 -5.30 0.16
CA ALA A 6 29.32 -4.05 0.63
C ALA A 6 30.43 -3.55 -0.31
N ARG A 7 31.22 -4.48 -0.88
CA ARG A 7 32.24 -4.15 -1.89
C ARG A 7 31.64 -3.68 -3.21
N LEU A 8 30.56 -4.30 -3.69
CA LEU A 8 29.87 -3.87 -4.92
C LEU A 8 29.29 -2.46 -4.76
N ASP A 9 28.75 -2.18 -3.58
CA ASP A 9 28.13 -0.89 -3.25
C ASP A 9 29.16 0.15 -2.76
N ASN A 10 30.46 -0.20 -2.74
CA ASN A 10 31.56 0.64 -2.23
C ASN A 10 31.30 1.21 -0.82
N VAL A 11 30.69 0.43 0.05
CA VAL A 11 30.41 0.78 1.45
C VAL A 11 31.05 -0.21 2.41
N SER A 12 31.16 0.17 3.69
CA SER A 12 31.57 -0.78 4.72
C SER A 12 30.45 -1.79 5.00
N VAL A 13 30.82 -2.99 5.45
CA VAL A 13 29.85 -4.02 5.87
C VAL A 13 28.94 -3.51 6.99
N LYS A 14 29.48 -2.69 7.89
CA LYS A 14 28.71 -2.09 8.99
C LYS A 14 27.58 -1.20 8.44
N VAL A 15 27.92 -0.30 7.52
CA VAL A 15 26.94 0.61 6.89
C VAL A 15 25.87 -0.19 6.12
N LEU A 16 26.27 -1.24 5.40
CA LEU A 16 25.33 -2.11 4.70
C LEU A 16 24.34 -2.77 5.67
N VAL A 17 24.83 -3.33 6.79
CA VAL A 17 23.98 -4.00 7.77
C VAL A 17 23.04 -3.00 8.46
N GLU A 18 23.53 -1.82 8.83
CA GLU A 18 22.70 -0.75 9.41
C GLU A 18 21.58 -0.32 8.46
N ASP A 19 21.87 -0.20 7.17
CA ASP A 19 20.89 0.19 6.17
C ASP A 19 19.85 -0.92 5.89
N VAL A 20 20.28 -2.19 5.85
CA VAL A 20 19.36 -3.34 5.75
C VAL A 20 18.43 -3.41 6.95
N MET A 21 18.96 -3.23 8.16
CA MET A 21 18.14 -3.24 9.38
C MET A 21 17.14 -2.09 9.39
N ARG A 22 17.55 -0.89 8.96
CA ARG A 22 16.65 0.26 8.83
C ARG A 22 15.48 -0.05 7.89
N ARG A 23 15.77 -0.50 6.67
CA ARG A 23 14.73 -0.87 5.68
C ARG A 23 13.81 -1.98 6.17
N HIS A 24 14.35 -2.94 6.93
CA HIS A 24 13.54 -4.01 7.50
C HIS A 24 12.56 -3.49 8.56
N LEU A 25 13.02 -2.59 9.44
CA LEU A 25 12.15 -1.95 10.44
C LEU A 25 11.06 -1.10 9.78
N ASP A 26 11.41 -0.33 8.75
CA ASP A 26 10.44 0.45 7.98
C ASP A 26 9.39 -0.47 7.32
N TYR A 27 9.84 -1.55 6.68
CA TYR A 27 8.95 -2.55 6.08
C TYR A 27 8.01 -3.19 7.10
N VAL A 28 8.53 -3.62 8.26
CA VAL A 28 7.70 -4.20 9.33
C VAL A 28 6.69 -3.18 9.85
N GLY A 29 7.08 -1.91 9.97
CA GLY A 29 6.18 -0.82 10.36
C GLY A 29 5.01 -0.68 9.38
N VAL A 30 5.31 -0.59 8.09
CA VAL A 30 4.30 -0.49 7.02
C VAL A 30 3.38 -1.70 6.99
N VAL A 31 3.93 -2.92 7.04
CA VAL A 31 3.12 -4.16 7.04
C VAL A 31 2.21 -4.23 8.25
N ARG A 32 2.69 -3.81 9.42
CA ARG A 32 1.88 -3.77 10.64
C ARG A 32 0.74 -2.77 10.50
N GLU A 33 1.00 -1.60 9.94
CA GLU A 33 -0.04 -0.60 9.65
C GLU A 33 -1.11 -1.17 8.70
N PHE A 34 -0.70 -1.79 7.59
CA PHE A 34 -1.60 -2.48 6.67
C PHE A 34 -2.42 -3.59 7.35
N SER A 35 -1.83 -4.33 8.29
CA SER A 35 -2.55 -5.39 9.01
C SER A 35 -3.65 -4.87 9.95
N THR A 36 -3.57 -3.60 10.34
CA THR A 36 -4.58 -2.93 11.16
C THR A 36 -5.63 -2.18 10.35
N MET A 37 -5.40 -1.99 9.06
CA MET A 37 -6.41 -1.39 8.19
C MET A 37 -7.62 -2.33 8.09
N PRO A 38 -8.84 -1.78 8.19
CA PRO A 38 -10.02 -2.59 7.96
C PRO A 38 -9.98 -3.16 6.53
N PRO A 39 -10.58 -4.34 6.29
CA PRO A 39 -10.73 -4.84 4.94
C PRO A 39 -11.46 -3.80 4.09
N PHE A 40 -11.07 -3.69 2.82
CA PHE A 40 -11.79 -2.85 1.88
C PHE A 40 -13.26 -3.25 1.87
N SER A 41 -14.14 -2.30 2.21
CA SER A 41 -15.57 -2.52 2.30
C SER A 41 -16.30 -1.40 1.57
N LEU A 42 -17.29 -1.78 0.78
CA LEU A 42 -18.22 -0.88 0.10
C LEU A 42 -19.51 -0.67 0.91
N GLU A 43 -19.62 -1.27 2.10
CA GLU A 43 -20.83 -1.25 2.93
C GLU A 43 -21.31 0.18 3.28
N ASN A 44 -20.37 1.12 3.41
CA ASN A 44 -20.65 2.54 3.65
C ASN A 44 -20.22 3.44 2.47
N TYR A 45 -20.06 2.88 1.28
CA TYR A 45 -19.71 3.67 0.10
C TYR A 45 -20.94 4.42 -0.41
N GLU A 46 -21.00 5.72 -0.14
CA GLU A 46 -22.04 6.59 -0.68
C GLU A 46 -21.72 6.91 -2.15
N LEU A 47 -22.49 6.28 -3.04
CA LEU A 47 -22.40 6.57 -4.47
C LEU A 47 -23.00 7.96 -4.74
N HIS A 48 -22.15 8.99 -4.83
CA HIS A 48 -22.60 10.31 -5.24
C HIS A 48 -23.01 10.31 -6.71
N ARG A 49 -24.14 10.94 -7.01
CA ARG A 49 -24.66 11.13 -8.35
C ARG A 49 -24.02 12.37 -8.98
N ASP A 50 -23.48 12.23 -10.19
CA ASP A 50 -22.94 13.38 -10.91
C ASP A 50 -24.10 14.23 -11.46
N ALA A 51 -23.91 15.54 -11.55
CA ALA A 51 -24.97 16.48 -11.93
C ALA A 51 -25.55 16.23 -13.34
N ASP A 52 -24.74 15.68 -14.24
CA ASP A 52 -25.09 15.40 -15.63
C ASP A 52 -25.35 13.91 -15.90
N GLU A 53 -25.36 13.06 -14.85
CA GLU A 53 -25.56 11.61 -14.99
C GLU A 53 -27.04 11.26 -15.19
N SER A 54 -27.33 10.49 -16.24
CA SER A 54 -28.67 10.00 -16.52
C SER A 54 -29.14 9.02 -15.43
N ASP A 55 -30.46 8.88 -15.27
CA ASP A 55 -31.02 7.91 -14.30
C ASP A 55 -30.60 6.47 -14.61
N GLU A 56 -30.46 6.13 -15.90
CA GLU A 56 -30.05 4.80 -16.36
C GLU A 56 -28.57 4.53 -16.03
N ASP A 57 -27.69 5.51 -16.26
CA ASP A 57 -26.26 5.39 -15.97
C ASP A 57 -26.01 5.27 -14.46
N TYR A 58 -26.71 6.07 -13.65
CA TYR A 58 -26.62 5.99 -12.19
C TYR A 58 -27.12 4.63 -11.67
N ALA A 59 -28.23 4.13 -12.21
CA ALA A 59 -28.78 2.82 -11.84
C ALA A 59 -27.83 1.68 -12.22
N PHE A 60 -27.24 1.72 -13.43
CA PHE A 60 -26.24 0.76 -13.86
C PHE A 60 -25.02 0.78 -12.95
N ARG A 61 -24.45 1.96 -12.68
CA ARG A 61 -23.30 2.12 -11.80
C ARG A 61 -23.59 1.58 -10.40
N ARG A 62 -24.75 1.92 -9.83
CA ARG A 62 -25.18 1.42 -8.52
C ARG A 62 -25.28 -0.11 -8.45
N SER A 63 -25.66 -0.77 -9.55
CA SER A 63 -25.72 -2.24 -9.59
C SER A 63 -24.36 -2.92 -9.44
N LEU A 64 -23.25 -2.22 -9.72
CA LEU A 64 -21.89 -2.75 -9.54
C LEU A 64 -21.46 -2.82 -8.06
N PHE A 65 -22.22 -2.19 -7.16
CA PHE A 65 -21.94 -2.11 -5.72
C PHE A 65 -22.96 -2.89 -4.87
N GLN A 66 -23.89 -3.63 -5.51
CA GLN A 66 -24.86 -4.54 -4.86
C GLN A 66 -24.38 -5.99 -4.98
#